data_AF-A0A519U4L1-F1
#
_entry.id   AF-A0A519U4L1-F1
#
_cell.length_a   1.000
_cell.length_b   1.000
_cell.length_c   1.000
_cell.angle_alpha   90.00
_cell.angle_beta   90.00
_cell.angle_gamma   90.00
#
_symmetry.space_group_name_H-M   'P 1'
#
loop_
_entity.id
_entity.type
_entity.pdbx_description
1 polymer ?
#
loop_
_entity_poly.entity_id
_entity_poly.type
_entity_poly.pdbx_seq_one_letter_code
_entity_poly.pdbx_strand_id
1 'polypeptide(L)'
;MNSILKADSVNARGERKILNDNLFLLTGFSLNSLTALKDTFFIPVEPEWVESEQLIRLQLPAFLPKSVMDVPDKASLFQFHLCATMRVNDDLEGIRLQSQLFDLDTPQDVQCLDLPFGKTDTDAIVVFFAISFFNVVAGYAVPLTAPCKNALDIIKVLIKPQ
;
A
#
# COMPACT_ATOMS: atom_id res chain seq x y z
N MET A 1 9.22 -38.68 14.35
CA MET A 1 9.69 -37.63 15.27
C MET A 1 9.45 -36.28 14.59
N ASN A 2 8.44 -35.53 15.02
CA ASN A 2 8.18 -34.18 14.50
C ASN A 2 8.84 -33.17 15.43
N SER A 3 10.06 -32.76 15.11
CA SER A 3 10.72 -31.66 15.80
C SER A 3 10.11 -30.35 15.33
N ILE A 4 9.53 -29.58 16.25
CA ILE A 4 9.08 -28.22 15.97
C ILE A 4 10.33 -27.36 15.80
N LEU A 5 10.58 -26.89 14.58
CA LEU A 5 11.68 -25.99 14.25
C LEU A 5 11.34 -24.58 14.77
N LYS A 6 12.23 -24.01 15.58
CA LYS A 6 12.15 -22.62 16.04
C LYS A 6 12.64 -21.72 14.91
N ALA A 7 11.76 -20.89 14.35
CA ALA A 7 12.11 -19.96 13.27
C ALA A 7 12.89 -18.72 13.76
N ASP A 8 12.81 -18.41 15.06
CA ASP A 8 13.42 -17.23 15.68
C ASP A 8 14.62 -17.64 16.55
N SER A 9 15.82 -17.16 16.23
CA SER A 9 17.05 -17.44 16.98
C SER A 9 17.30 -16.50 18.15
N VAL A 10 16.61 -15.35 18.21
CA VAL A 10 16.91 -14.23 19.12
C VAL A 10 15.98 -14.22 20.32
N ASN A 11 14.66 -14.32 20.11
CA ASN A 11 13.69 -14.18 21.20
C ASN A 11 13.58 -15.46 22.04
N ALA A 12 13.31 -15.30 23.34
CA ALA A 12 13.11 -16.45 24.23
C ALA A 12 11.81 -17.19 23.89
N ARG A 13 11.73 -18.49 24.22
CA ARG A 13 10.53 -19.28 23.94
C ARG A 13 9.33 -18.70 24.69
N GLY A 14 8.28 -18.34 23.96
CA GLY A 14 7.05 -17.74 24.50
C GLY A 14 6.99 -16.22 24.35
N GLU A 15 8.08 -15.57 23.93
CA GLU A 15 8.05 -14.17 23.53
C GLU A 15 7.35 -14.02 22.17
N ARG A 16 6.42 -13.07 22.09
CA ARG A 16 5.66 -12.76 20.86
C ARG A 16 6.25 -11.51 20.19
N LYS A 17 7.55 -11.50 19.98
CA LYS A 17 8.26 -10.43 19.25
C LYS A 17 8.58 -10.92 17.85
N ILE A 18 8.30 -10.08 16.86
CA ILE A 18 8.64 -10.35 15.46
C ILE A 18 10.00 -9.70 15.21
N LEU A 19 10.94 -10.46 14.65
CA LEU A 19 12.21 -9.92 14.16
C LEU A 19 11.97 -9.05 12.93
N ASN A 20 12.77 -8.00 12.76
CA ASN A 20 12.70 -7.13 11.57
C ASN A 20 12.79 -7.95 10.28
N ASP A 21 13.68 -8.95 10.25
CA ASP A 21 13.87 -9.89 9.15
C ASP A 21 12.63 -10.73 8.82
N ASN A 22 11.62 -10.77 9.69
CA ASN A 22 10.36 -11.48 9.47
C ASN A 22 9.20 -10.54 9.09
N LEU A 23 9.41 -9.22 9.11
CA LEU A 23 8.36 -8.25 8.76
C LEU A 23 7.92 -8.38 7.30
N PHE A 24 8.77 -8.90 6.40
CA PHE A 24 8.40 -9.16 5.00
C PHE A 24 7.15 -10.04 4.85
N LEU A 25 6.84 -10.88 5.86
CA LEU A 25 5.65 -11.74 5.89
C LEU A 25 4.33 -10.93 5.91
N LEU A 26 4.38 -9.64 6.23
CA LEU A 26 3.22 -8.74 6.15
C LEU A 26 2.88 -8.35 4.70
N THR A 27 3.79 -8.56 3.75
CA THR A 27 3.56 -8.25 2.33
C THR A 27 2.41 -9.08 1.77
N GLY A 28 1.47 -8.43 1.11
CA GLY A 28 0.24 -9.02 0.57
C GLY A 28 -0.89 -9.16 1.59
N PHE A 29 -0.71 -8.68 2.82
CA PHE A 29 -1.81 -8.65 3.80
C PHE A 29 -2.84 -7.60 3.39
N SER A 30 -4.09 -8.05 3.18
CA SER A 30 -5.20 -7.14 2.90
C SER A 30 -5.87 -6.66 4.18
N LEU A 31 -6.01 -5.35 4.32
CA LEU A 31 -6.69 -4.72 5.45
C LEU A 31 -8.21 -4.67 5.25
N ASN A 32 -8.70 -5.06 4.07
CA ASN A 32 -10.12 -5.16 3.79
C ASN A 32 -10.50 -6.61 3.48
N SER A 33 -11.20 -7.23 4.43
CA SER A 33 -11.60 -8.65 4.38
C SER A 33 -12.42 -9.07 3.15
N LEU A 34 -13.05 -8.11 2.47
CA LEU A 34 -13.98 -8.38 1.38
C LEU A 34 -13.45 -7.90 0.02
N THR A 35 -12.31 -7.21 0.00
CA THR A 35 -11.75 -6.59 -1.22
C THR A 35 -10.25 -6.42 -1.08
N ALA A 36 -9.50 -7.38 -1.63
CA ALA A 36 -8.05 -7.25 -1.72
C ALA A 36 -7.66 -6.39 -2.91
N LEU A 37 -6.52 -5.71 -2.82
CA LEU A 37 -5.99 -4.86 -3.89
C LEU A 37 -5.80 -5.65 -5.19
N LYS A 38 -5.29 -6.88 -5.10
CA LYS A 38 -5.11 -7.77 -6.26
C LYS A 38 -6.41 -8.11 -7.00
N ASP A 39 -7.55 -8.05 -6.31
CA ASP A 39 -8.86 -8.33 -6.88
C ASP A 39 -9.52 -7.05 -7.43
N THR A 40 -8.99 -5.88 -7.07
CA THR A 40 -9.49 -4.55 -7.49
C THR A 40 -8.61 -3.91 -8.57
N PHE A 41 -7.31 -4.14 -8.57
CA PHE A 41 -6.35 -3.52 -9.48
C PHE A 41 -5.33 -4.52 -9.96
N PHE A 42 -5.36 -4.78 -11.26
CA PHE A 42 -4.64 -5.88 -11.90
C PHE A 42 -3.25 -5.49 -12.39
N ILE A 43 -2.80 -4.28 -12.07
CA ILE A 43 -1.43 -3.82 -12.32
C ILE A 43 -0.58 -4.14 -11.10
N PRO A 44 0.60 -4.79 -11.28
CA PRO A 44 1.54 -4.99 -10.20
C PRO A 44 1.94 -3.68 -9.53
N VAL A 45 1.86 -3.64 -8.20
CA VAL A 45 2.21 -2.46 -7.40
C VAL A 45 3.51 -2.74 -6.66
N GLU A 46 4.62 -2.27 -7.23
CA GLU A 46 5.96 -2.53 -6.72
C GLU A 46 6.62 -1.22 -6.28
N PRO A 47 6.52 -0.86 -4.99
CA PRO A 47 7.17 0.35 -4.49
C PRO A 47 8.66 0.09 -4.29
N GLU A 48 9.46 1.12 -4.53
CA GLU A 48 10.91 1.12 -4.39
C GLU A 48 11.36 2.15 -3.36
N TRP A 49 12.38 1.81 -2.58
CA TRP A 49 13.05 2.75 -1.69
C TRP A 49 14.14 3.49 -2.48
N VAL A 50 13.93 4.80 -2.73
CA VAL A 50 14.94 5.67 -3.32
C VAL A 50 15.74 6.37 -2.21
N GLU A 51 16.80 5.72 -1.74
CA GLU A 51 17.60 6.20 -0.60
C GLU A 51 18.22 7.59 -0.84
N SER A 52 18.71 7.87 -2.05
CA SER A 52 19.31 9.17 -2.38
C SER A 52 18.34 10.35 -2.25
N GLU A 53 17.05 10.09 -2.45
CA GLU A 53 15.98 11.10 -2.40
C GLU A 53 15.15 11.02 -1.11
N GLN A 54 15.41 10.03 -0.25
CA GLN A 54 14.68 9.78 1.00
C GLN A 54 13.16 9.68 0.77
N LEU A 55 12.77 8.93 -0.27
CA LEU A 55 11.37 8.71 -0.63
C LEU A 55 11.10 7.26 -1.02
N ILE A 56 9.82 6.92 -0.96
CA ILE A 56 9.28 5.69 -1.54
C ILE A 56 8.63 6.07 -2.87
N ARG A 57 9.07 5.43 -3.95
CA ARG A 57 8.55 5.69 -5.29
C ARG A 57 7.71 4.51 -5.72
N LEU A 58 6.49 4.79 -6.18
CA LEU A 58 5.66 3.83 -6.87
C LEU A 58 5.37 4.35 -8.28
N GLN A 59 5.80 3.59 -9.28
CA GLN A 59 5.51 3.87 -10.68
C GLN A 59 4.45 2.91 -11.20
N LEU A 60 3.39 3.47 -11.77
CA LEU A 60 2.36 2.72 -12.48
C LEU A 60 2.52 3.03 -13.98
N PRO A 61 2.52 2.00 -14.86
CA PRO A 61 2.56 2.22 -16.31
C PRO A 61 1.33 2.99 -16.77
N ALA A 62 1.28 3.42 -18.03
CA ALA A 62 0.03 3.93 -18.59
C ALA A 62 -1.04 2.83 -18.62
N PHE A 63 -2.29 3.16 -18.33
CA PHE A 63 -3.40 2.20 -18.27
C PHE A 63 -4.76 2.81 -18.58
N LEU A 64 -5.70 1.96 -19.01
CA LEU A 64 -7.12 2.32 -19.09
C LEU A 64 -7.82 1.74 -17.86
N PRO A 65 -8.39 2.57 -16.94
CA PRO A 65 -8.90 2.09 -15.66
C PRO A 65 -9.90 0.93 -15.79
N LYS A 66 -10.89 1.04 -16.68
CA LYS A 66 -11.90 0.00 -16.94
C LYS A 66 -11.35 -1.35 -17.41
N SER A 67 -10.12 -1.40 -17.91
CA SER A 67 -9.48 -2.65 -18.36
C SER A 67 -8.66 -3.32 -17.28
N VAL A 68 -8.27 -2.59 -16.24
CA VAL A 68 -7.32 -3.05 -15.21
C VAL A 68 -7.85 -2.94 -13.79
N MET A 69 -9.08 -2.45 -13.61
CA MET A 69 -9.73 -2.33 -12.31
C MET A 69 -11.06 -3.07 -12.30
N ASP A 70 -11.35 -3.76 -11.20
CA ASP A 70 -12.72 -4.15 -10.86
C ASP A 70 -13.42 -2.96 -10.21
N VAL A 71 -14.23 -2.27 -11.01
CA VAL A 71 -14.81 -0.97 -10.65
C VAL A 71 -16.18 -1.17 -10.00
N PRO A 72 -16.43 -0.61 -8.81
CA PRO A 72 -17.75 -0.60 -8.20
C PRO A 72 -18.83 0.04 -9.08
N ASP A 73 -20.05 -0.52 -9.03
CA ASP A 73 -21.22 0.13 -9.61
C ASP A 73 -21.34 1.59 -9.14
N LYS A 74 -21.66 2.49 -10.08
CA LYS A 74 -21.83 3.94 -9.87
C LYS A 74 -20.54 4.70 -9.55
N ALA A 75 -19.37 4.07 -9.61
CA ALA A 75 -18.12 4.83 -9.59
C ALA A 75 -17.94 5.57 -10.92
N SER A 76 -17.48 6.81 -10.82
CA SER A 76 -17.09 7.65 -11.98
C SER A 76 -15.64 8.11 -11.87
N LEU A 77 -15.14 8.25 -10.63
CA LEU A 77 -13.77 8.66 -10.35
C LEU A 77 -13.09 7.68 -9.39
N PHE A 78 -11.77 7.71 -9.38
CA PHE A 78 -10.95 6.99 -8.41
C PHE A 78 -9.77 7.84 -7.92
N GLN A 79 -9.18 7.45 -6.80
CA GLN A 79 -8.00 8.08 -6.21
C GLN A 79 -7.05 7.01 -5.67
N PHE A 80 -5.75 7.22 -5.87
CA PHE A 80 -4.72 6.40 -5.26
C PHE A 80 -4.25 6.99 -3.93
N HIS A 81 -3.95 6.09 -3.01
CA HIS A 81 -3.35 6.42 -1.72
C HIS A 81 -2.09 5.58 -1.56
N LEU A 82 -0.96 6.24 -1.34
CA LEU A 82 0.30 5.60 -0.95
C LEU A 82 0.60 6.02 0.48
N CYS A 83 0.71 5.05 1.37
CA CYS A 83 1.02 5.30 2.77
C CYS A 83 2.23 4.48 3.17
N ALA A 84 2.97 4.96 4.16
CA ALA A 84 4.03 4.19 4.77
C ALA A 84 4.02 4.41 6.27
N THR A 85 4.41 3.38 7.02
CA THR A 85 4.68 3.50 8.45
C THR A 85 6.05 2.94 8.77
N MET A 86 6.72 3.60 9.71
CA MET A 86 8.06 3.27 10.15
C MET A 86 8.22 3.61 11.62
N ARG A 87 9.23 3.00 12.25
CA ARG A 87 9.56 3.30 13.64
C ARG A 87 10.62 4.39 13.68
N VAL A 88 10.38 5.43 14.48
CA VAL A 88 11.28 6.57 14.65
C VAL A 88 11.39 6.86 16.14
N ASN A 89 12.59 6.75 16.72
CA ASN A 89 12.83 7.03 18.14
C ASN A 89 11.86 6.31 19.10
N ASP A 90 11.63 5.02 18.86
CA ASP A 90 10.66 4.16 19.56
C ASP A 90 9.16 4.41 19.27
N ASP A 91 8.79 5.49 18.57
CA ASP A 91 7.42 5.78 18.16
C ASP A 91 7.11 5.25 16.75
N LEU A 92 5.82 5.06 16.46
CA LEU A 92 5.34 4.71 15.12
C LEU A 92 4.92 5.97 14.38
N GLU A 93 5.61 6.30 13.30
CA GLU A 93 5.26 7.41 12.42
C GLU A 93 4.58 6.89 11.15
N GLY A 94 3.61 7.66 10.67
CA GLY A 94 2.84 7.36 9.47
C GLY A 94 2.81 8.56 8.52
N ILE A 95 3.16 8.31 7.27
CA ILE A 95 3.11 9.30 6.20
C ILE A 95 2.15 8.83 5.11
N ARG A 96 1.53 9.77 4.42
CA ARG A 96 0.54 9.49 3.37
C ARG A 96 0.63 10.49 2.24
N LEU A 97 0.43 9.98 1.03
CA LEU A 97 0.22 10.72 -0.20
C LEU A 97 -1.13 10.31 -0.78
N GLN A 98 -1.89 11.29 -1.25
CA GLN A 98 -3.10 11.06 -2.03
C GLN A 98 -2.87 11.65 -3.41
N SER A 99 -3.20 10.91 -4.46
CA SER A 99 -3.18 11.43 -5.81
C SER A 99 -4.30 12.44 -6.04
N GLN A 100 -4.33 13.06 -7.21
CA GLN A 100 -5.55 13.69 -7.71
C GLN A 100 -6.65 12.65 -7.96
N LEU A 101 -7.88 13.13 -8.15
CA LEU A 101 -8.97 12.30 -8.66
C LEU A 101 -8.77 12.06 -10.15
N PHE A 102 -8.97 10.81 -10.56
CA PHE A 102 -8.89 10.37 -11.94
C PHE A 102 -10.25 9.91 -12.43
N ASP A 103 -10.50 10.14 -13.71
CA ASP A 103 -11.70 9.68 -14.39
C ASP A 103 -11.55 8.22 -14.84
N LEU A 104 -12.57 7.40 -14.62
CA LEU A 104 -12.54 5.97 -14.95
C LEU A 104 -12.64 5.68 -16.45
N ASP A 105 -13.20 6.60 -17.24
CA ASP A 105 -13.39 6.49 -18.68
C ASP A 105 -12.20 7.04 -19.48
N THR A 106 -11.25 7.68 -18.80
CA THR A 106 -10.11 8.33 -19.44
C THR A 106 -8.84 7.47 -19.28
N PRO A 107 -8.08 7.22 -20.37
CA PRO A 107 -6.75 6.61 -20.26
C PRO A 107 -5.84 7.45 -19.36
N GLN A 108 -5.06 6.78 -18.52
CA GLN A 108 -4.07 7.40 -17.66
C GLN A 108 -2.68 7.20 -18.25
N ASP A 109 -1.90 8.28 -18.30
CA ASP A 109 -0.47 8.22 -18.56
C ASP A 109 0.26 7.57 -17.37
N VAL A 110 1.58 7.39 -17.49
CA VAL A 110 2.43 6.91 -16.40
C VAL A 110 2.21 7.75 -15.14
N GLN A 111 1.90 7.08 -14.02
CA GLN A 111 1.72 7.74 -12.73
C GLN A 111 2.93 7.48 -11.84
N CYS A 112 3.47 8.54 -11.24
CA CYS A 112 4.54 8.45 -10.24
C CYS A 112 4.01 8.98 -8.91
N LEU A 113 4.01 8.12 -7.89
CA LEU A 113 3.64 8.46 -6.54
C LEU A 113 4.90 8.45 -5.69
N ASP A 114 5.41 9.64 -5.42
CA ASP A 114 6.62 9.86 -4.62
C ASP A 114 6.21 10.26 -3.20
N LEU A 115 6.45 9.37 -2.25
CA LEU A 115 6.13 9.56 -0.84
C LEU A 115 7.42 9.87 -0.07
N PRO A 116 7.73 11.16 0.17
CA PRO A 116 8.91 11.55 0.93
C PRO A 116 8.72 11.17 2.40
N PHE A 117 9.71 10.51 2.99
CA PHE A 117 9.70 10.16 4.41
C PHE A 117 10.73 10.95 5.23
N GLY A 118 11.62 11.71 4.57
CA GLY A 118 12.64 12.49 5.24
C GLY A 118 13.78 11.62 5.77
N LYS A 119 14.72 12.21 6.50
CA LYS A 119 15.87 11.47 7.03
C LYS A 119 15.44 10.71 8.29
N THR A 120 15.27 9.40 8.15
CA THR A 120 14.77 8.55 9.23
C THR A 120 15.71 7.40 9.48
N ASP A 121 16.13 7.21 10.74
CA ASP A 121 16.87 6.03 11.16
C ASP A 121 15.87 4.91 11.47
N THR A 122 15.45 4.18 10.42
CA THR A 122 14.53 3.05 10.51
C THR A 122 15.10 1.83 9.81
N ASP A 123 14.89 0.66 10.41
CA ASP A 123 15.31 -0.63 9.86
C ASP A 123 14.29 -1.19 8.86
N ALA A 124 13.03 -0.79 8.98
CA ALA A 124 11.93 -1.28 8.15
C ALA A 124 10.87 -0.21 7.91
N ILE A 125 10.28 -0.26 6.72
CA ILE A 125 9.16 0.58 6.30
C ILE A 125 8.07 -0.34 5.76
N VAL A 126 6.87 -0.27 6.34
CA VAL A 126 5.71 -0.99 5.83
C VAL A 126 4.94 -0.06 4.90
N VAL A 127 4.80 -0.45 3.64
CA VAL A 127 4.18 0.35 2.59
C VAL A 127 2.79 -0.19 2.29
N PHE A 128 1.82 0.71 2.27
CA PHE A 128 0.43 0.43 1.97
C PHE A 128 0.02 1.14 0.69
N PHE A 129 -0.85 0.49 -0.08
CA PHE A 129 -1.50 1.13 -1.20
C PHE A 129 -2.99 0.88 -1.18
N ALA A 130 -3.73 1.94 -1.49
CA ALA A 130 -5.17 1.94 -1.47
C ALA A 130 -5.77 2.60 -2.70
N ILE A 131 -6.97 2.17 -3.04
CA ILE A 131 -7.79 2.74 -4.11
C ILE A 131 -9.14 3.10 -3.51
N SER A 132 -9.52 4.37 -3.64
CA SER A 132 -10.84 4.86 -3.26
C SER A 132 -11.64 5.20 -4.50
N PHE A 133 -12.91 4.82 -4.53
CA PHE A 133 -13.82 5.16 -5.63
C PHE A 133 -14.84 6.22 -5.21
N PHE A 134 -15.24 7.03 -6.18
CA PHE A 134 -16.14 8.16 -5.99
C PHE A 134 -17.19 8.19 -7.10
N ASN A 135 -18.36 8.71 -6.78
CA ASN A 135 -19.41 9.05 -7.74
C ASN A 135 -19.47 10.58 -7.90
N VAL A 136 -19.87 11.06 -9.07
CA VAL A 136 -20.14 12.49 -9.28
C VAL A 136 -21.63 12.73 -9.06
N VAL A 137 -21.97 13.46 -7.99
CA VAL A 137 -23.35 13.84 -7.66
C VAL A 137 -23.44 15.35 -7.73
N ALA A 138 -24.32 15.88 -8.60
CA ALA A 138 -24.48 17.32 -8.81
C ALA A 138 -23.15 18.07 -9.07
N GLY A 139 -22.22 17.42 -9.80
CA GLY A 139 -20.95 18.02 -10.23
C GLY A 139 -19.81 17.95 -9.21
N TYR A 140 -19.99 17.34 -8.03
CA TYR A 140 -18.92 17.12 -7.07
C TYR A 140 -18.69 15.64 -6.77
N ALA A 141 -17.45 15.29 -6.43
CA ALA A 141 -17.06 13.93 -6.09
C ALA A 141 -17.53 13.55 -4.68
N VAL A 142 -18.25 12.44 -4.58
CA VAL A 142 -18.73 11.85 -3.33
C VAL A 142 -18.13 10.47 -3.17
N PRO A 143 -17.43 10.17 -2.05
CA PRO A 143 -16.88 8.83 -1.82
C PRO A 143 -17.97 7.77 -1.86
N LEU A 144 -17.69 6.64 -2.49
CA LEU A 144 -18.53 5.45 -2.36
C LEU A 144 -18.30 4.85 -0.98
N THR A 145 -19.30 4.95 -0.11
CA THR A 145 -19.26 4.45 1.27
C THR A 145 -19.77 3.02 1.41
N ALA A 146 -20.21 2.40 0.31
CA ALA A 146 -20.62 1.01 0.31
C ALA A 146 -19.45 0.13 0.78
N PRO A 147 -19.69 -0.86 1.65
CA PRO A 147 -18.65 -1.77 2.08
C PRO A 147 -18.07 -2.51 0.86
N CYS A 148 -16.81 -2.95 0.98
CA CYS A 148 -16.15 -3.78 -0.03
C CYS A 148 -15.88 -3.09 -1.38
N LYS A 149 -15.80 -1.75 -1.41
CA LYS A 149 -15.57 -1.02 -2.66
C LYS A 149 -14.17 -0.42 -2.76
N ASN A 150 -13.51 -0.14 -1.63
CA ASN A 150 -12.15 0.41 -1.60
C ASN A 150 -11.17 -0.69 -1.16
N ALA A 151 -10.03 -0.79 -1.84
CA ALA A 151 -8.97 -1.72 -1.48
C ALA A 151 -7.89 -1.01 -0.65
N LEU A 152 -7.30 -1.71 0.31
CA LEU A 152 -6.13 -1.25 1.09
C LEU A 152 -5.31 -2.47 1.51
N ASP A 153 -4.12 -2.60 0.97
CA ASP A 153 -3.23 -3.74 1.23
C ASP A 153 -1.82 -3.25 1.61
N ILE A 154 -1.11 -4.08 2.39
CA ILE A 154 0.34 -3.95 2.57
C ILE A 154 1.01 -4.48 1.31
N ILE A 155 1.51 -3.60 0.46
CA ILE A 155 2.09 -3.97 -0.84
C ILE A 155 3.55 -4.36 -0.74
N LYS A 156 4.27 -3.86 0.27
CA LYS A 156 5.67 -4.21 0.51
C LYS A 156 6.11 -3.86 1.92
N VAL A 157 7.04 -4.64 2.44
CA VAL A 157 7.90 -4.19 3.54
C VAL A 157 9.30 -3.98 2.99
N LEU A 158 9.77 -2.74 3.06
CA LEU A 158 11.11 -2.33 2.64
C LEU A 158 12.01 -2.39 3.86
N ILE A 159 12.98 -3.29 3.85
CA ILE A 159 13.96 -3.47 4.94
C ILE A 159 15.27 -2.82 4.47
N LYS A 160 15.94 -2.10 5.37
CA LYS A 160 17.24 -1.52 5.09
C LYS A 160 18.25 -2.64 4.86
N PRO A 161 19.03 -2.64 3.76
CA PRO A 161 20.11 -3.60 3.59
C PRO A 161 21.10 -3.45 4.75
N GLN A 162 21.49 -4.57 5.38
CA GLN A 162 22.53 -4.61 6.42
C GLN A 162 23.92 -4.39 5.85
#